data_AF-A0A3D5FLJ3-F1
#
_entry.id   AF-A0A3D5FLJ3-F1
#
_cell.length_a   1.000
_cell.length_b   1.000
_cell.length_c   1.000
_cell.angle_alpha   90.00
_cell.angle_beta   90.00
_cell.angle_gamma   90.00
#
_symmetry.space_group_name_H-M   'P 1'
#
loop_
_entity.id
_entity.type
_entity.pdbx_description
1 polymer ?
#
loop_
_entity_poly.entity_id
_entity_poly.type
_entity_poly.pdbx_seq_one_letter_code
_entity_poly.pdbx_strand_id
1 'polypeptide(L)'
;STPAGLVRLCELAMPQEVAWLQRELRNLRHIVGDHRSLGEPAQLEAQAYQSVARHLFLPPPLLPLTQARFSARVLEAQVRLNGLSERYLDSVEQIIDWRKQIIAMGQPYPELATDLERLLPTGFLATTDVERMPDLVRYLKAVHIRADRFRADGSRDRTKARLIEPFDQHLERLRSALLEAGSAQRVQMDVYRWLLEEYRVSIFAQELGTAQRVSPKRLETQLEAVDKAGG
;
A
#
# COMPACT_ATOMS: atom_id res chain seq x y z
N SER A 1 8.51 -0.34 -25.96
CA SER A 1 7.69 -1.35 -25.28
C SER A 1 6.92 -0.70 -24.16
N THR A 2 5.60 -0.93 -24.06
CA THR A 2 4.81 -0.51 -22.89
C THR A 2 5.13 -1.41 -21.69
N PRO A 3 4.95 -0.96 -20.44
CA PRO A 3 5.11 -1.80 -19.26
C PRO A 3 4.28 -3.09 -19.33
N ALA A 4 3.05 -3.01 -19.87
CA ALA A 4 2.19 -4.18 -20.09
C ALA A 4 2.80 -5.19 -21.08
N GLY A 5 3.42 -4.72 -22.16
CA GLY A 5 4.11 -5.58 -23.11
C GLY A 5 5.32 -6.29 -22.49
N LEU A 6 6.07 -5.62 -21.61
CA LEU A 6 7.20 -6.24 -20.91
C LEU A 6 6.76 -7.30 -19.89
N VAL A 7 5.69 -7.05 -19.14
CA VAL A 7 5.07 -8.07 -18.28
C VAL A 7 4.70 -9.29 -19.11
N ARG A 8 4.00 -9.08 -20.23
CA ARG A 8 3.59 -10.19 -21.10
C ARG A 8 4.77 -10.99 -21.65
N LEU A 9 5.88 -10.33 -22.00
CA LEU A 9 7.11 -11.00 -22.42
C LEU A 9 7.72 -11.84 -21.30
N CYS A 10 7.76 -11.33 -20.07
CA CYS A 10 8.25 -12.10 -18.92
C CYS A 10 7.33 -13.31 -18.63
N GLU A 11 6.01 -13.14 -18.74
CA GLU A 11 5.06 -14.23 -18.57
C GLU A 11 5.28 -15.37 -19.58
N LEU A 12 5.57 -15.03 -20.84
CA LEU A 12 5.88 -16.00 -21.88
C LEU A 12 7.23 -16.68 -21.68
N ALA A 13 8.18 -16.02 -21.01
CA ALA A 13 9.49 -16.58 -20.68
C ALA A 13 9.47 -17.48 -19.44
N MET A 14 8.45 -17.35 -18.56
CA MET A 14 8.34 -18.06 -17.28
C MET A 14 6.97 -18.75 -17.11
N PRO A 15 6.52 -19.59 -18.07
CA PRO A 15 5.15 -20.10 -18.06
C PRO A 15 4.83 -21.01 -16.86
N GLN A 16 5.82 -21.75 -16.34
CA GLN A 16 5.62 -22.64 -15.20
C GLN A 16 5.48 -21.85 -13.90
N GLU A 17 6.34 -20.87 -13.68
CA GLU A 17 6.33 -19.99 -12.51
C GLU A 17 5.06 -19.13 -12.48
N VAL A 18 4.61 -18.63 -13.64
CA VAL A 18 3.35 -17.89 -13.74
C VAL A 18 2.16 -18.78 -13.40
N ALA A 19 2.09 -19.99 -13.96
CA ALA A 19 1.00 -20.93 -13.67
C ALA A 19 0.99 -21.33 -12.19
N TRP A 20 2.17 -21.55 -11.61
CA TRP A 20 2.33 -21.80 -10.18
C TRP A 20 1.86 -20.60 -9.34
N LEU A 21 2.33 -19.39 -9.64
CA LEU A 21 1.94 -18.17 -8.91
C LEU A 21 0.44 -17.92 -8.96
N GLN A 22 -0.18 -18.09 -10.13
CA GLN A 22 -1.64 -17.98 -10.27
C GLN A 22 -2.38 -19.02 -9.43
N ARG A 23 -1.85 -20.25 -9.32
CA ARG A 23 -2.44 -21.29 -8.47
C ARG A 23 -2.31 -20.92 -6.99
N GLU A 24 -1.15 -20.44 -6.55
CA GLU A 24 -0.93 -20.02 -5.16
C GLU A 24 -1.87 -18.86 -4.77
N LEU A 25 -1.98 -17.84 -5.62
CA LEU A 25 -2.82 -16.67 -5.35
C LEU A 25 -4.32 -16.97 -5.35
N ARG A 26 -4.78 -18.12 -5.86
CA ARG A 26 -6.19 -18.55 -5.70
C ARG A 26 -6.56 -18.76 -4.24
N ASN A 27 -5.60 -19.08 -3.38
CA ASN A 27 -5.84 -19.20 -1.93
C ASN A 27 -6.38 -17.90 -1.31
N LEU A 28 -6.08 -16.75 -1.93
CA LEU A 28 -6.61 -15.45 -1.55
C LEU A 28 -8.15 -15.44 -1.49
N ARG A 29 -8.83 -16.21 -2.35
CA ARG A 29 -10.30 -16.27 -2.36
C ARG A 29 -10.89 -16.75 -1.04
N HIS A 30 -10.18 -17.64 -0.33
CA HIS A 30 -10.60 -18.11 0.99
C HIS A 30 -10.38 -17.04 2.06
N ILE A 31 -9.28 -16.27 1.97
CA ILE A 31 -8.94 -15.19 2.90
C ILE A 31 -9.97 -14.04 2.81
N VAL A 32 -10.35 -13.66 1.59
CA VAL A 32 -11.20 -12.47 1.34
C VAL A 32 -12.69 -12.79 1.16
N GLY A 33 -13.09 -14.07 1.28
CA GLY A 33 -14.44 -14.54 0.92
C GLY A 33 -15.59 -13.78 1.60
N ASP A 34 -15.40 -13.41 2.86
CA ASP A 34 -16.41 -12.70 3.67
C ASP A 34 -16.31 -11.16 3.53
N HIS A 35 -15.36 -10.65 2.73
CA HIS A 35 -15.01 -9.22 2.66
C HIS A 35 -15.46 -8.54 1.37
N ARG A 36 -16.73 -8.73 0.98
CA ARG A 36 -17.30 -8.16 -0.26
C ARG A 36 -17.19 -6.64 -0.38
N SER A 37 -17.09 -5.92 0.73
CA SER A 37 -16.86 -4.47 0.73
C SER A 37 -15.52 -4.05 0.11
N LEU A 38 -14.52 -4.95 0.04
CA LEU A 38 -13.23 -4.69 -0.59
C LEU A 38 -13.21 -5.02 -2.08
N GLY A 39 -14.23 -5.76 -2.55
CA GLY A 39 -14.36 -6.25 -3.92
C GLY A 39 -14.71 -7.74 -3.96
N GLU A 40 -15.01 -8.23 -5.16
CA GLU A 40 -15.30 -9.65 -5.35
C GLU A 40 -14.01 -10.49 -5.25
N PRO A 41 -14.05 -11.72 -4.70
CA PRO A 41 -12.85 -12.53 -4.50
C PRO A 41 -12.01 -12.74 -5.77
N ALA A 42 -12.66 -12.92 -6.93
CA ALA A 42 -11.98 -13.05 -8.21
C ALA A 42 -11.28 -11.75 -8.67
N GLN A 43 -11.86 -10.59 -8.34
CA GLN A 43 -11.23 -9.30 -8.62
C GLN A 43 -10.00 -9.10 -7.73
N LEU A 44 -10.10 -9.45 -6.44
CA LEU A 44 -8.99 -9.34 -5.50
C LEU A 44 -7.83 -10.27 -5.88
N GLU A 45 -8.11 -11.49 -6.35
CA GLU A 45 -7.07 -12.38 -6.92
C GLU A 45 -6.36 -11.75 -8.12
N ALA A 46 -7.12 -11.19 -9.07
CA ALA A 46 -6.55 -10.54 -10.24
C ALA A 46 -5.68 -9.33 -9.87
N GLN A 47 -6.12 -8.55 -8.88
CA GLN A 47 -5.36 -7.41 -8.34
C GLN A 47 -4.07 -7.86 -7.65
N ALA A 48 -4.13 -8.92 -6.84
CA ALA A 48 -2.97 -9.51 -6.20
C ALA A 48 -1.92 -9.96 -7.23
N TYR A 49 -2.37 -10.69 -8.26
CA TYR A 49 -1.50 -11.10 -9.36
C TYR A 49 -0.87 -9.89 -10.06
N GLN A 50 -1.65 -8.85 -10.36
CA GLN A 50 -1.15 -7.64 -11.00
C GLN A 50 -0.05 -6.97 -10.17
N SER A 51 -0.22 -6.88 -8.85
CA SER A 51 0.79 -6.26 -7.97
C SER A 51 2.06 -7.09 -7.89
N VAL A 52 1.94 -8.41 -7.68
CA VAL A 52 3.10 -9.31 -7.63
C VAL A 52 3.84 -9.34 -8.98
N ALA A 53 3.12 -9.42 -10.10
CA ALA A 53 3.70 -9.39 -11.44
C ALA A 53 4.41 -8.06 -11.74
N ARG A 54 3.83 -6.92 -11.31
CA ARG A 54 4.49 -5.61 -11.44
C ARG A 54 5.79 -5.57 -10.65
N HIS A 55 5.76 -6.03 -9.40
CA HIS A 55 6.91 -6.05 -8.51
C HIS A 55 8.05 -6.93 -9.07
N LEU A 56 7.72 -8.12 -9.60
CA LEU A 56 8.68 -9.05 -10.17
C LEU A 56 9.24 -8.59 -11.51
N PHE A 57 8.36 -8.15 -12.43
CA PHE A 57 8.72 -7.99 -13.84
C PHE A 57 9.05 -6.55 -14.24
N LEU A 58 8.71 -5.56 -13.43
CA LEU A 58 8.93 -4.14 -13.76
C LEU A 58 9.90 -3.38 -12.83
N PRO A 59 10.97 -3.96 -12.25
CA PRO A 59 11.99 -3.14 -11.61
C PRO A 59 12.69 -2.21 -12.62
N PRO A 60 12.92 -0.92 -12.30
CA PRO A 60 13.65 0.01 -13.17
C PRO A 60 15.16 -0.30 -13.17
N PRO A 61 15.91 0.11 -14.23
CA PRO A 61 15.44 0.78 -15.44
C PRO A 61 14.77 -0.20 -16.42
N LEU A 62 13.70 0.25 -17.08
CA LEU A 62 12.99 -0.56 -18.08
C LEU A 62 13.62 -0.50 -19.48
N LEU A 63 14.42 0.53 -19.75
CA LEU A 63 15.00 0.82 -21.06
C LEU A 63 16.51 1.15 -20.99
N PRO A 64 17.26 0.96 -22.09
CA PRO A 64 16.90 0.16 -23.27
C PRO A 64 16.64 -1.32 -22.95
N LEU A 65 15.70 -1.92 -23.67
CA LEU A 65 15.37 -3.35 -23.57
C LEU A 65 16.26 -4.13 -24.53
N THR A 66 17.38 -4.65 -24.03
CA THR A 66 18.29 -5.53 -24.77
C THR A 66 18.06 -6.99 -24.35
N GLN A 67 18.49 -7.95 -25.19
CA GLN A 67 18.38 -9.38 -24.87
C GLN A 67 19.08 -9.73 -23.55
N ALA A 68 20.27 -9.17 -23.32
CA ALA A 68 21.02 -9.38 -22.07
C ALA A 68 20.25 -8.88 -20.85
N ARG A 69 19.66 -7.67 -20.92
CA ARG A 69 18.85 -7.10 -19.83
C ARG A 69 17.55 -7.85 -19.60
N PHE A 70 16.90 -8.32 -20.66
CA PHE A 70 15.70 -9.15 -20.53
C PHE A 70 16.03 -10.50 -19.86
N SER A 71 17.11 -11.15 -20.28
CA SER A 71 17.54 -12.43 -19.69
C SER A 71 17.89 -12.27 -18.21
N ALA A 72 18.63 -11.21 -17.85
CA ALA A 72 18.92 -10.88 -16.46
C ALA A 72 17.64 -10.65 -15.63
N ARG A 73 16.66 -9.92 -16.19
CA ARG A 73 15.37 -9.66 -15.55
C ARG A 73 14.59 -10.95 -15.26
N VAL A 74 14.58 -11.90 -16.19
CA VAL A 74 13.92 -13.21 -15.98
C VAL A 74 14.59 -13.98 -14.85
N LEU A 75 15.94 -14.04 -14.84
CA LEU A 75 16.70 -14.72 -13.78
C LEU A 75 16.48 -14.06 -12.41
N GLU A 76 16.50 -12.73 -12.35
CA GLU A 76 16.21 -11.99 -11.12
C GLU A 76 14.78 -12.23 -10.63
N ALA A 77 13.80 -12.27 -11.54
CA ALA A 77 12.41 -12.53 -11.20
C ALA A 77 12.22 -13.93 -10.61
N GLN A 78 12.89 -14.95 -11.15
CA GLN A 78 12.90 -16.31 -10.58
C GLN A 78 13.44 -16.32 -9.15
N VAL A 79 14.55 -15.62 -8.90
CA VAL A 79 15.12 -15.53 -7.55
C VAL A 79 14.20 -14.78 -6.59
N ARG A 80 13.62 -13.65 -7.03
CA ARG A 80 12.73 -12.82 -6.22
C ARG A 80 11.40 -13.50 -5.91
N LEU A 81 10.92 -14.40 -6.77
CA LEU A 81 9.68 -15.15 -6.55
C LEU A 81 9.76 -16.03 -5.29
N ASN A 82 10.96 -16.47 -4.89
CA ASN A 82 11.16 -17.36 -3.74
C ASN A 82 10.62 -16.74 -2.44
N GLY A 83 9.60 -17.40 -1.88
CA GLY A 83 8.87 -16.98 -0.68
C GLY A 83 8.10 -15.67 -0.82
N LEU A 84 8.03 -15.07 -2.01
CA LEU A 84 7.31 -13.81 -2.22
C LEU A 84 5.80 -13.99 -2.08
N SER A 85 5.25 -15.05 -2.68
CA SER A 85 3.82 -15.34 -2.63
C SER A 85 3.35 -15.61 -1.20
N GLU A 86 4.10 -16.40 -0.43
CA GLU A 86 3.82 -16.70 0.98
C GLU A 86 3.81 -15.43 1.82
N ARG A 87 4.90 -14.64 1.80
CA ARG A 87 4.96 -13.35 2.53
C ARG A 87 3.84 -12.38 2.13
N TYR A 88 3.48 -12.38 0.85
CA TYR A 88 2.39 -11.53 0.34
C TYR A 88 1.04 -12.00 0.88
N LEU A 89 0.73 -13.30 0.79
CA LEU A 89 -0.51 -13.89 1.29
C LEU A 89 -0.63 -13.72 2.81
N ASP A 90 0.45 -13.95 3.57
CA ASP A 90 0.50 -13.72 5.01
C ASP A 90 0.21 -12.27 5.38
N SER A 91 0.69 -11.32 4.57
CA SER A 91 0.41 -9.90 4.78
C SER A 91 -1.05 -9.58 4.47
N VAL A 92 -1.64 -10.16 3.42
CA VAL A 92 -3.07 -9.98 3.11
C VAL A 92 -3.94 -10.58 4.21
N GLU A 93 -3.63 -11.78 4.69
CA GLU A 93 -4.36 -12.42 5.79
C GLU A 93 -4.36 -11.53 7.03
N GLN A 94 -3.17 -11.04 7.44
CA GLN A 94 -3.07 -10.10 8.56
C GLN A 94 -3.85 -8.79 8.33
N ILE A 95 -3.83 -8.22 7.12
CA ILE A 95 -4.61 -7.02 6.77
C ILE A 95 -6.10 -7.28 7.00
N ILE A 96 -6.60 -8.42 6.50
CA ILE A 96 -8.00 -8.80 6.63
C ILE A 96 -8.38 -9.03 8.10
N ASP A 97 -7.53 -9.70 8.87
CA ASP A 97 -7.78 -9.96 10.29
C ASP A 97 -7.78 -8.68 11.13
N TRP A 98 -6.84 -7.76 10.91
CA TRP A 98 -6.86 -6.46 11.60
C TRP A 98 -8.10 -5.65 11.24
N ARG A 99 -8.51 -5.67 9.96
CA ARG A 99 -9.74 -5.02 9.54
C ARG A 99 -10.97 -5.61 10.25
N LYS A 100 -11.06 -6.94 10.39
CA LYS A 100 -12.14 -7.61 11.14
C LYS A 100 -12.17 -7.15 12.59
N GLN A 101 -11.02 -7.17 13.27
CA GLN A 101 -10.89 -6.74 14.66
C GLN A 101 -11.35 -5.29 14.84
N ILE A 102 -10.87 -4.39 13.97
CA ILE A 102 -11.24 -2.96 14.00
C ILE A 102 -12.75 -2.75 13.83
N ILE A 103 -13.40 -3.48 12.90
CA ILE A 103 -14.84 -3.33 12.68
C ILE A 103 -15.67 -3.88 13.85
N ALA A 104 -15.19 -4.94 14.50
CA ALA A 104 -15.86 -5.55 15.65
C ALA A 104 -15.82 -4.67 16.93
N MET A 105 -15.06 -3.58 16.93
CA MET A 105 -14.82 -2.72 18.10
C MET A 105 -16.05 -1.98 18.66
N GLY A 106 -17.17 -1.87 17.93
CA GLY A 106 -18.47 -1.39 18.46
C GLY A 106 -18.56 0.09 18.89
N GLN A 107 -17.43 0.80 19.06
CA GLN A 107 -17.36 2.23 19.37
C GLN A 107 -16.20 2.89 18.61
N PRO A 108 -16.42 3.23 17.32
CA PRO A 108 -15.39 3.88 16.51
C PRO A 108 -15.20 5.34 16.91
N TYR A 109 -13.97 5.86 16.85
CA TYR A 109 -13.77 7.30 16.76
C TYR A 109 -14.34 7.81 15.42
N PRO A 110 -14.74 9.09 15.31
CA PRO A 110 -15.49 9.57 14.14
C PRO A 110 -14.82 9.29 12.79
N GLU A 111 -13.48 9.36 12.72
CA GLU A 111 -12.72 9.17 11.49
C GLU A 111 -12.38 7.71 11.16
N LEU A 112 -12.86 6.70 11.92
CA LEU A 112 -12.41 5.32 11.73
C LEU A 112 -12.71 4.78 10.32
N ALA A 113 -13.91 5.07 9.80
CA ALA A 113 -14.28 4.65 8.45
C ALA A 113 -13.36 5.30 7.39
N THR A 114 -13.03 6.58 7.58
CA THR A 114 -12.09 7.31 6.72
C THR A 114 -10.69 6.71 6.77
N ASP A 115 -10.22 6.31 7.95
CA ASP A 115 -8.92 5.66 8.12
C ASP A 115 -8.86 4.28 7.43
N LEU A 116 -9.94 3.49 7.51
CA LEU A 116 -10.04 2.22 6.80
C LEU A 116 -10.10 2.40 5.28
N GLU A 117 -10.90 3.33 4.78
CA GLU A 117 -10.98 3.61 3.33
C GLU A 117 -9.65 4.14 2.78
N ARG A 118 -8.94 4.95 3.57
CA ARG A 118 -7.63 5.49 3.21
C ARG A 118 -6.55 4.40 3.11
N LEU A 119 -6.55 3.42 4.02
CA LEU A 119 -5.57 2.33 4.05
C LEU A 119 -5.94 1.18 3.09
N LEU A 120 -7.22 0.90 2.95
CA LEU A 120 -7.76 -0.22 2.17
C LEU A 120 -8.81 0.28 1.17
N PRO A 121 -8.45 1.22 0.26
CA PRO A 121 -9.38 1.68 -0.76
C PRO A 121 -9.78 0.53 -1.68
N THR A 122 -10.88 0.72 -2.40
CA THR A 122 -11.24 -0.21 -3.48
C THR A 122 -10.06 -0.36 -4.45
N GLY A 123 -9.61 -1.60 -4.69
CA GLY A 123 -8.46 -1.85 -5.55
C GLY A 123 -7.09 -1.84 -4.87
N PHE A 124 -7.02 -1.76 -3.54
CA PHE A 124 -5.74 -1.59 -2.82
C PHE A 124 -4.69 -2.66 -3.14
N LEU A 125 -5.10 -3.90 -3.43
CA LEU A 125 -4.17 -4.99 -3.77
C LEU A 125 -3.45 -4.72 -5.10
N ALA A 126 -4.08 -4.02 -6.05
CA ALA A 126 -3.47 -3.68 -7.33
C ALA A 126 -2.62 -2.41 -7.29
N THR A 127 -2.91 -1.49 -6.35
CA THR A 127 -2.26 -0.17 -6.27
C THR A 127 -1.13 -0.13 -5.24
N THR A 128 -1.16 -1.02 -4.24
CA THR A 128 -0.11 -1.12 -3.22
C THR A 128 1.00 -2.04 -3.69
N ASP A 129 2.25 -1.57 -3.60
CA ASP A 129 3.43 -2.40 -3.86
C ASP A 129 3.54 -3.52 -2.83
N VAL A 130 4.04 -4.67 -3.26
CA VAL A 130 4.27 -5.85 -2.41
C VAL A 130 5.12 -5.49 -1.19
N GLU A 131 6.14 -4.64 -1.35
CA GLU A 131 7.01 -4.21 -0.25
C GLU A 131 6.29 -3.37 0.81
N ARG A 132 5.13 -2.79 0.49
CA ARG A 132 4.32 -1.96 1.40
C ARG A 132 3.26 -2.75 2.15
N MET A 133 3.04 -4.01 1.82
CA MET A 133 2.04 -4.84 2.50
C MET A 133 2.31 -4.99 4.01
N PRO A 134 3.56 -5.19 4.47
CA PRO A 134 3.87 -5.21 5.91
C PRO A 134 3.62 -3.86 6.60
N ASP A 135 3.86 -2.75 5.90
CA ASP A 135 3.55 -1.41 6.41
C ASP A 135 2.04 -1.22 6.58
N LEU A 136 1.22 -1.68 5.62
CA LEU A 136 -0.24 -1.66 5.76
C LEU A 136 -0.73 -2.42 6.99
N VAL A 137 -0.17 -3.60 7.27
CA VAL A 137 -0.44 -4.34 8.51
C VAL A 137 -0.14 -3.48 9.73
N ARG A 138 1.02 -2.81 9.76
CA ARG A 138 1.43 -1.92 10.86
C ARG A 138 0.51 -0.71 11.00
N TYR A 139 0.06 -0.10 9.90
CA TYR A 139 -0.87 1.02 9.94
C TYR A 139 -2.25 0.63 10.45
N LEU A 140 -2.74 -0.57 10.10
CA LEU A 140 -3.99 -1.09 10.66
C LEU A 140 -3.87 -1.38 12.16
N LYS A 141 -2.73 -1.93 12.62
CA LYS A 141 -2.44 -2.04 14.07
C LYS A 141 -2.48 -0.69 14.76
N ALA A 142 -1.94 0.37 14.13
CA ALA A 142 -2.00 1.72 14.69
C ALA A 142 -3.44 2.26 14.81
N VAL A 143 -4.28 1.99 13.80
CA VAL A 143 -5.72 2.30 13.83
C VAL A 143 -6.43 1.56 14.95
N HIS A 144 -6.15 0.28 15.14
CA HIS A 144 -6.69 -0.51 16.25
C HIS A 144 -6.29 0.08 17.61
N ILE A 145 -5.00 0.37 17.82
CA ILE A 145 -4.51 1.00 19.05
C ILE A 145 -5.17 2.36 19.30
N ARG A 146 -5.34 3.18 18.25
CA ARG A 146 -6.04 4.46 18.33
C ARG A 146 -7.48 4.26 18.80
N ALA A 147 -8.20 3.30 18.23
CA ALA A 147 -9.58 3.00 18.60
C ALA A 147 -9.70 2.57 20.07
N ASP A 148 -8.81 1.71 20.56
CA ASP A 148 -8.78 1.33 21.98
C ASP A 148 -8.51 2.53 22.89
N ARG A 149 -7.55 3.38 22.54
CA ARG A 149 -7.19 4.59 23.30
C ARG A 149 -8.30 5.63 23.29
N PHE A 150 -9.05 5.75 22.19
CA PHE A 150 -10.19 6.65 22.10
C PHE A 150 -11.30 6.26 23.08
N ARG A 151 -11.56 4.95 23.28
CA ARG A 151 -12.54 4.50 24.27
C ARG A 151 -12.14 4.88 25.70
N ALA A 152 -10.83 4.88 25.99
CA ALA A 152 -10.31 5.27 27.29
C ALA A 152 -10.35 6.79 27.50
N ASP A 153 -9.90 7.58 26.51
CA ASP A 153 -9.87 9.05 26.57
C ASP A 153 -9.97 9.68 25.17
N GLY A 154 -11.21 9.89 24.72
CA GLY A 154 -11.49 10.53 23.44
C GLY A 154 -11.08 12.01 23.38
N SER A 155 -10.88 12.70 24.52
CA SER A 155 -10.43 14.10 24.53
C SER A 155 -8.96 14.20 24.14
N ARG A 156 -8.14 13.29 24.69
CA ARG A 156 -6.73 13.18 24.33
C ARG A 156 -6.53 12.73 22.88
N ASP A 157 -7.35 11.81 22.37
CA ASP A 157 -7.34 11.45 20.95
C ASP A 157 -7.63 12.66 20.06
N ARG A 158 -8.69 13.44 20.35
CA ARG A 158 -9.02 14.65 19.58
C ARG A 158 -7.89 15.68 19.57
N THR A 159 -7.18 15.82 20.70
CA THR A 159 -6.00 16.70 20.75
C THR A 159 -4.89 16.23 19.82
N LYS A 160 -4.66 14.92 19.75
CA LYS A 160 -3.70 14.32 18.81
C LYS A 160 -4.17 14.43 17.35
N ALA A 161 -5.45 14.25 17.07
CA ALA A 161 -6.02 14.35 15.73
C ALA A 161 -5.81 15.75 15.12
N ARG A 162 -5.92 16.80 15.92
CA ARG A 162 -5.61 18.19 15.48
C ARG A 162 -4.17 18.39 15.01
N LEU A 163 -3.22 17.55 15.43
CA LEU A 163 -1.83 17.61 14.96
C LEU A 163 -1.67 17.07 13.53
N ILE A 164 -2.61 16.25 13.06
CA ILE A 164 -2.59 15.63 11.73
C ILE A 164 -3.42 16.44 10.72
N GLU A 165 -4.49 17.07 11.18
CA GLU A 165 -5.49 17.76 10.36
C GLU A 165 -4.92 18.69 9.26
N PRO A 166 -3.91 19.56 9.52
CA PRO A 166 -3.33 20.39 8.46
C PRO A 166 -2.75 19.56 7.30
N PHE A 167 -2.09 18.45 7.62
CA PHE A 167 -1.46 17.57 6.64
C PHE A 167 -2.49 16.73 5.87
N ASP A 168 -3.59 16.37 6.51
CA ASP A 168 -4.74 15.75 5.84
C ASP A 168 -5.35 16.67 4.79
N GLN A 169 -5.54 17.96 5.13
CA GLN A 169 -6.04 18.95 4.18
C GLN A 169 -5.11 19.12 2.98
N HIS A 170 -3.79 19.07 3.19
CA HIS A 170 -2.82 19.07 2.10
C HIS A 170 -2.93 17.81 1.23
N LEU A 171 -3.00 16.63 1.84
CA LEU A 171 -3.15 15.37 1.09
C LEU A 171 -4.41 15.38 0.21
N GLU A 172 -5.51 15.94 0.69
CA GLU A 172 -6.76 16.02 -0.07
C GLU A 172 -6.66 16.96 -1.29
N ARG A 173 -5.97 18.10 -1.13
CA ARG A 173 -5.66 18.98 -2.27
C ARG A 173 -4.79 18.26 -3.30
N LEU A 174 -3.78 17.51 -2.84
CA LEU A 174 -2.92 16.72 -3.72
C LEU A 174 -3.73 15.66 -4.49
N ARG A 175 -4.61 14.92 -3.81
CA ARG A 175 -5.49 13.93 -4.46
C ARG A 175 -6.36 14.56 -5.55
N SER A 176 -6.91 15.74 -5.29
CA SER A 176 -7.73 16.48 -6.25
C SER A 176 -6.95 16.89 -7.51
N ALA A 177 -5.64 17.12 -7.38
CA ALA A 177 -4.75 17.48 -8.50
C ALA A 177 -4.09 16.27 -9.20
N LEU A 178 -4.38 15.03 -8.78
CA LEU A 178 -3.62 13.84 -9.19
C LEU A 178 -3.66 13.55 -10.70
N LEU A 179 -4.80 13.84 -11.34
CA LEU A 179 -5.00 13.63 -12.78
C LEU A 179 -4.14 14.57 -13.62
N GLU A 180 -4.01 15.83 -13.18
CA GLU A 180 -3.24 16.87 -13.87
C GLU A 180 -1.73 16.80 -13.56
N ALA A 181 -1.35 16.13 -12.47
CA ALA A 181 0.04 16.06 -12.03
C ALA A 181 0.98 15.38 -13.05
N GLY A 182 2.22 15.84 -13.13
CA GLY A 182 3.28 15.15 -13.89
C GLY A 182 3.70 13.83 -13.24
N SER A 183 4.46 12.98 -13.96
CA SER A 183 4.98 11.72 -13.39
C SER A 183 5.90 11.96 -12.18
N ALA A 184 6.79 12.96 -12.26
CA ALA A 184 7.69 13.33 -11.17
C ALA A 184 6.93 13.81 -9.93
N GLN A 185 5.92 14.67 -10.14
CA GLN A 185 5.05 15.16 -9.07
C GLN A 185 4.28 14.03 -8.40
N ARG A 186 3.68 13.10 -9.18
CA ARG A 186 2.98 11.93 -8.65
C ARG A 186 3.86 11.06 -7.73
N VAL A 187 5.14 10.91 -8.06
CA VAL A 187 6.08 10.18 -7.18
C VAL A 187 6.23 10.91 -5.85
N GLN A 188 6.40 12.23 -5.84
CA GLN A 188 6.52 13.00 -4.59
C GLN A 188 5.22 12.99 -3.77
N MET A 189 4.06 12.99 -4.43
CA MET A 189 2.75 12.88 -3.76
C MET A 189 2.59 11.52 -3.07
N ASP A 190 3.05 10.43 -3.69
CA ASP A 190 3.04 9.09 -3.08
C ASP A 190 3.97 9.03 -1.86
N VAL A 191 5.17 9.62 -1.95
CA VAL A 191 6.10 9.74 -0.82
C VAL A 191 5.46 10.52 0.33
N TYR A 192 4.78 11.63 0.03
CA TYR A 192 4.06 12.42 1.03
C TYR A 192 2.97 11.61 1.72
N ARG A 193 2.14 10.89 0.94
CA ARG A 193 1.08 10.01 1.47
C ARG A 193 1.64 9.04 2.51
N TRP A 194 2.72 8.33 2.18
CA TRP A 194 3.32 7.35 3.09
C TRP A 194 4.00 7.99 4.29
N LEU A 195 4.66 9.13 4.13
CA LEU A 195 5.21 9.87 5.27
C LEU A 195 4.11 10.29 6.25
N LEU A 196 2.93 10.66 5.76
CA LEU A 196 1.81 11.02 6.62
C LEU A 196 1.30 9.80 7.40
N GLU A 197 1.33 8.59 6.83
CA GLU A 197 1.03 7.37 7.58
C GLU A 197 2.02 7.10 8.71
N GLU A 198 3.32 7.28 8.43
CA GLU A 198 4.33 7.18 9.49
C GLU A 198 4.09 8.20 10.60
N TYR A 199 3.68 9.43 10.24
CA TYR A 199 3.39 10.46 11.23
C TYR A 199 2.19 10.06 12.10
N ARG A 200 1.13 9.48 11.51
CA ARG A 200 0.00 8.94 12.29
C ARG A 200 0.45 7.86 13.26
N VAL A 201 1.31 6.93 12.86
CA VAL A 201 1.89 5.93 13.78
C VAL A 201 2.63 6.62 14.93
N SER A 202 3.46 7.62 14.64
CA SER A 202 4.23 8.36 15.66
C SER A 202 3.36 9.13 16.67
N ILE A 203 2.13 9.49 16.30
CA ILE A 203 1.20 10.23 17.15
C ILE A 203 0.30 9.26 17.94
N PHE A 204 -0.24 8.24 17.30
CA PHE A 204 -1.26 7.38 17.88
C PHE A 204 -0.75 6.07 18.46
N ALA A 205 0.37 5.53 17.95
CA ALA A 205 0.85 4.18 18.25
C ALA A 205 2.39 4.11 18.26
N GLN A 206 3.03 4.91 19.10
CA GLN A 206 4.50 5.00 19.20
C GLN A 206 5.18 3.65 19.46
N GLU A 207 4.51 2.74 20.18
CA GLU A 207 5.04 1.40 20.45
C GLU A 207 5.29 0.56 19.19
N LEU A 208 4.67 0.88 18.06
CA LEU A 208 4.87 0.15 16.80
C LEU A 208 6.14 0.58 16.06
N GLY A 209 6.71 1.74 16.39
CA GLY A 209 7.80 2.35 15.64
C GLY A 209 7.43 2.80 14.22
N THR A 210 8.30 3.60 13.62
CA THR A 210 8.16 4.08 12.24
C THR A 210 9.27 3.50 11.36
N ALA A 211 8.98 3.22 10.08
CA ALA A 211 10.00 2.72 9.15
C ALA A 211 11.05 3.80 8.83
N GLN A 212 10.70 5.06 9.02
CA GLN A 212 11.58 6.21 8.87
C GLN A 212 11.23 7.30 9.89
N ARG A 213 12.21 8.13 10.24
CA ARG A 213 11.98 9.29 11.12
C ARG A 213 11.04 10.27 10.45
N VAL A 214 10.00 10.70 11.16
CA VAL A 214 8.98 11.62 10.67
C VAL A 214 8.67 12.71 11.69
N SER A 215 8.37 13.91 11.20
CA SER A 215 8.02 15.09 11.99
C SER A 215 7.19 16.05 11.11
N PRO A 216 6.49 17.03 11.72
CA PRO A 216 5.81 18.11 10.99
C PRO A 216 6.72 18.76 9.93
N LYS A 217 7.93 19.14 10.33
CA LYS A 217 8.93 19.75 9.45
C LYS A 217 9.29 18.87 8.26
N ARG A 218 9.37 17.54 8.45
CA ARG A 218 9.65 16.61 7.35
C ARG A 218 8.48 16.54 6.36
N LEU A 219 7.24 16.60 6.85
CA LEU A 219 6.05 16.65 5.99
C LEU A 219 6.00 17.96 5.20
N GLU A 220 6.32 19.10 5.83
CA GLU A 220 6.44 20.40 5.17
C GLU A 220 7.50 20.38 4.06
N THR A 221 8.71 19.89 4.35
CA THR A 221 9.76 19.74 3.33
C THR A 221 9.33 18.82 2.18
N GLN A 222 8.57 17.76 2.47
CA GLN A 222 8.05 16.90 1.42
C GLN A 222 6.97 17.59 0.57
N LEU A 223 6.14 18.47 1.14
CA LEU A 223 5.19 19.28 0.36
C LEU A 223 5.92 20.23 -0.59
N GLU A 224 6.98 20.90 -0.12
CA GLU A 224 7.82 21.75 -0.99
C GLU A 224 8.41 20.96 -2.17
N ALA A 225 8.79 19.70 -1.94
CA ALA A 225 9.28 18.81 -2.99
C ALA A 225 8.18 18.42 -4.00
N VAL A 226 6.92 18.28 -3.55
CA VAL A 226 5.77 18.05 -4.43
C VAL A 226 5.54 19.28 -5.31
N ASP A 227 5.52 20.47 -4.74
CA ASP A 227 5.28 21.72 -5.48
C ASP A 227 6.39 21.96 -6.51
N LYS A 228 7.65 21.76 -6.13
CA LYS A 228 8.81 21.89 -7.03
C LYS A 228 8.78 20.89 -8.19
N ALA A 229 8.21 19.70 -8.00
CA ALA A 229 8.11 18.70 -9.06
C ALA A 229 6.92 18.94 -10.01
N GLY A 230 6.00 19.85 -9.66
CA GLY A 230 4.86 20.24 -10.47
C GLY A 230 5.03 21.55 -11.25
N GLY A 231 5.97 22.41 -10.84
CA GLY A 231 6.38 23.62 -11.57
C GLY A 231 7.43 23.34 -12.63
#